data_AF-A0A3E0LU28-F1
#
_entry.id   AF-A0A3E0LU28-F1
#
_cell.length_a   1.000
_cell.length_b   1.000
_cell.length_c   1.000
_cell.angle_alpha   90.00
_cell.angle_beta   90.00
_cell.angle_gamma   90.00
#
_symmetry.space_group_name_H-M   'P 1'
#
loop_
_entity.id
_entity.type
_entity.pdbx_description
1 polymer ?
#
loop_
_entity_poly.entity_id
_entity_poly.type
_entity_poly.pdbx_seq_one_letter_code
_entity_poly.pdbx_strand_id
1 'polypeptide(L)'
;MMTLAVNDRISYKGEKATVKQVWKKKVKVILSDLREMTVAIEDVKSWTETVEGQLPLIDLSQYQLPERPLSQWDLENEDAIGPARDNSEDSIAIGPE
;
A
#
# COMPACT_ATOMS: atom_id res chain seq x y z
N MET A 1 -13.50 -17.50 5.74
CA MET A 1 -12.98 -17.66 7.11
C MET A 1 -11.98 -16.53 7.31
N MET A 2 -12.18 -15.67 8.30
CA MET A 2 -11.29 -14.52 8.54
C MET A 2 -10.16 -14.96 9.47
N THR A 3 -8.91 -14.79 9.05
CA THR A 3 -7.73 -15.08 9.86
C THR A 3 -7.22 -13.76 10.40
N LEU A 4 -7.35 -13.54 11.72
CA LEU A 4 -6.77 -12.38 12.39
C LEU A 4 -5.37 -12.74 12.89
N ALA A 5 -4.41 -11.85 12.66
CA ALA A 5 -3.05 -11.94 13.17
C ALA A 5 -2.78 -10.86 14.23
N VAL A 6 -1.71 -11.06 15.01
CA VAL A 6 -1.22 -10.02 15.92
C VAL A 6 -0.68 -8.84 15.10
N ASN A 7 -0.99 -7.62 15.55
CA ASN A 7 -0.79 -6.34 14.87
C ASN A 7 -1.72 -6.05 13.68
N ASP A 8 -2.73 -6.89 13.43
CA ASP A 8 -3.76 -6.54 12.43
C ASP A 8 -4.55 -5.31 12.85
N ARG A 9 -4.86 -4.47 11.86
CA ARG A 9 -5.78 -3.34 11.99
C ARG A 9 -7.22 -3.82 11.76
N ILE A 10 -8.08 -3.53 12.72
CA ILE A 10 -9.47 -3.98 12.74
C ILE A 10 -10.40 -2.83 13.14
N SER A 11 -11.67 -2.98 12.79
CA SER A 11 -12.77 -2.17 13.30
C SER A 11 -13.49 -2.93 14.40
N TYR A 12 -13.62 -2.31 15.57
CA TYR A 12 -14.51 -2.78 16.62
C TYR A 12 -15.54 -1.69 16.92
N LYS A 13 -16.84 -1.98 16.73
CA LYS A 13 -17.95 -1.02 16.88
C LYS A 13 -17.78 0.32 16.12
N GLY A 14 -17.05 0.31 15.00
CA GLY A 14 -16.76 1.51 14.21
C GLY A 14 -15.51 2.27 14.65
N GLU A 15 -14.85 1.86 15.72
CA GLU A 15 -13.56 2.42 16.15
C GLU A 15 -12.39 1.61 15.60
N LYS A 16 -11.27 2.30 15.33
CA LYS A 16 -10.01 1.65 14.92
C LYS A 16 -9.37 0.98 16.13
N ALA A 17 -9.03 -0.29 15.97
CA ALA A 17 -8.33 -1.06 16.98
C ALA A 17 -7.21 -1.90 16.33
N THR A 18 -6.21 -2.26 17.14
CA THR A 18 -5.09 -3.11 16.75
C THR A 18 -5.14 -4.41 17.54
N VAL A 19 -4.95 -5.54 16.87
CA VAL A 19 -4.94 -6.84 17.55
C VAL A 19 -3.64 -7.03 18.32
N LYS A 20 -3.72 -7.24 19.64
CA LYS A 20 -2.56 -7.57 20.49
C LYS A 20 -2.35 -9.08 20.64
N GLN A 21 -3.45 -9.82 20.75
CA GLN A 21 -3.39 -11.26 21.00
C GLN A 21 -4.64 -11.94 20.47
N VAL A 22 -4.49 -13.09 19.82
CA VAL A 22 -5.59 -13.86 19.25
C VAL A 22 -5.73 -15.18 20.01
N TRP A 23 -6.96 -15.52 20.41
CA TRP A 23 -7.36 -16.82 20.91
C TRP A 23 -8.40 -17.46 19.98
N LYS A 24 -8.69 -18.74 20.18
CA LYS A 24 -9.59 -19.54 19.32
C LYS A 24 -10.98 -18.92 19.08
N LYS A 25 -11.52 -18.15 20.04
CA LYS A 25 -12.84 -17.49 19.94
C LYS A 25 -12.85 -16.02 20.37
N LYS A 26 -11.74 -15.51 20.89
CA LYS A 26 -11.62 -14.18 21.48
C LYS A 26 -10.37 -13.51 20.95
N VAL A 27 -10.37 -12.20 20.92
CA VAL A 27 -9.22 -11.42 20.51
C VAL A 27 -9.03 -10.26 21.49
N LYS A 28 -7.78 -10.05 21.91
CA LYS A 28 -7.37 -8.87 22.66
C LYS A 28 -7.04 -7.78 21.66
N VAL A 29 -7.70 -6.65 21.83
CA VAL A 29 -7.57 -5.50 20.93
C VAL A 29 -7.15 -4.29 21.74
N ILE A 30 -6.34 -3.43 21.13
CA ILE A 30 -5.94 -2.12 21.64
C ILE A 30 -6.71 -1.10 20.84
N LEU A 31 -7.60 -0.35 21.49
CA LEU A 31 -8.33 0.75 20.88
C LEU A 31 -7.40 1.94 20.61
N SER A 32 -7.88 2.91 19.83
CA SER A 32 -7.09 4.12 19.50
C SER A 32 -6.75 4.97 20.74
N ASP A 33 -7.53 4.85 21.82
CA ASP A 33 -7.30 5.49 23.11
C ASP A 33 -6.32 4.69 24.01
N LEU A 34 -5.58 3.74 23.43
CA LEU A 34 -4.63 2.83 24.09
C LEU A 34 -5.27 1.88 25.12
N ARG A 35 -6.60 1.78 25.18
CA ARG A 35 -7.28 0.84 26.08
C ARG A 35 -7.26 -0.58 25.52
N GLU A 36 -6.96 -1.54 26.38
CA GLU A 36 -7.02 -2.96 26.04
C GLU A 36 -8.39 -3.54 26.35
N MET A 37 -9.00 -4.23 25.38
CA MET A 37 -10.25 -4.94 25.59
C MET A 37 -10.20 -6.34 24.98
N THR A 38 -10.93 -7.28 25.58
CA THR A 38 -11.10 -8.62 25.03
C THR A 38 -12.48 -8.71 24.41
N VAL A 39 -12.55 -9.00 23.11
CA VAL A 39 -13.79 -9.05 22.34
C VAL A 39 -13.91 -10.40 21.64
N ALA A 40 -15.12 -10.77 21.23
CA ALA A 40 -15.34 -11.96 20.43
C ALA A 40 -14.87 -11.71 18.98
N ILE A 41 -14.34 -12.74 18.32
CA ILE A 41 -13.85 -12.60 16.94
C ILE A 41 -14.97 -12.23 15.95
N GLU A 42 -16.21 -12.58 16.28
CA GLU A 42 -17.40 -12.29 15.48
C GLU A 42 -17.81 -10.81 15.49
N ASP A 43 -17.46 -10.08 16.56
CA ASP A 43 -17.77 -8.64 16.70
C ASP A 43 -16.74 -7.75 15.99
N VAL A 44 -15.69 -8.34 15.42
CA VAL A 44 -14.56 -7.65 14.83
C VAL A 44 -14.62 -7.73 13.31
N LYS A 45 -14.39 -6.60 12.65
CA LYS A 45 -14.29 -6.51 11.18
C LYS A 45 -12.88 -6.10 10.79
N SER A 46 -12.38 -6.55 9.64
CA SER A 46 -11.12 -6.03 9.10
C SER A 46 -11.24 -4.56 8.79
N TRP A 47 -10.26 -3.76 9.22
CA TRP A 47 -10.13 -2.39 8.77
C TRP A 47 -9.26 -2.41 7.51
N THR A 48 -9.88 -2.59 6.34
CA THR A 48 -9.23 -2.27 5.07
C THR A 48 -9.25 -0.75 4.93
N GLU A 49 -8.15 -0.14 5.33
CA GLU A 49 -7.83 1.21 4.88
C GLU A 49 -7.53 1.06 3.39
N THR A 50 -8.48 1.42 2.54
CA THR A 50 -8.19 1.70 1.13
C THR A 50 -7.26 2.92 1.18
N VAL A 51 -5.96 2.67 1.28
CA VAL A 51 -4.97 3.75 1.30
C VAL A 51 -5.05 4.38 -0.09
N GLU A 52 -5.48 5.63 -0.18
CA GLU A 52 -5.37 6.38 -1.43
C GLU A 52 -3.89 6.36 -1.86
N GLY A 53 -3.62 5.77 -3.02
CA GLY A 53 -2.25 5.56 -3.52
C GLY A 53 -1.69 4.14 -3.31
N GLN A 54 -2.46 3.19 -2.76
CA GLN A 54 -2.05 1.79 -2.81
C GLN A 54 -2.06 1.31 -4.27
N LEU A 55 -0.86 1.13 -4.84
CA LEU A 55 -0.72 0.61 -6.19
C LEU A 55 -1.37 -0.78 -6.26
N PRO A 56 -2.10 -1.09 -7.35
CA PRO A 56 -2.63 -2.43 -7.55
C PRO A 56 -1.47 -3.42 -7.49
N LEU A 57 -1.71 -4.57 -6.83
CA LEU A 57 -0.75 -5.65 -6.81
C LEU A 57 -0.45 -6.05 -8.26
N ILE A 58 0.76 -5.76 -8.72
CA ILE A 58 1.20 -6.09 -10.06
C ILE A 58 1.38 -7.59 -10.11
N ASP A 59 0.55 -8.28 -10.88
CA ASP A 59 0.75 -9.70 -11.17
C ASP A 59 1.99 -9.83 -12.06
N LEU A 60 3.08 -10.41 -11.54
CA LEU A 60 4.31 -10.64 -12.29
C LEU A 60 4.24 -11.88 -13.18
N SER A 61 3.17 -12.68 -13.08
CA SER A 61 2.96 -13.87 -13.91
C SER A 61 2.86 -13.55 -15.40
N GLN A 62 2.45 -12.31 -15.73
CA GLN A 62 2.36 -11.81 -17.11
C GLN A 62 3.70 -11.26 -17.63
N TYR A 63 4.70 -11.06 -16.77
CA TYR A 63 6.04 -10.65 -17.20
C TYR A 63 6.81 -11.90 -17.62
N GLN A 64 6.74 -12.21 -18.91
CA GLN A 64 7.66 -13.17 -19.52
C GLN A 64 9.04 -12.52 -19.59
N LEU A 65 10.03 -13.15 -18.95
CA LEU A 65 11.43 -12.84 -19.21
C LEU A 65 11.65 -12.96 -20.72
N PRO A 66 12.34 -12.01 -21.37
CA PRO A 66 12.63 -12.13 -22.79
C PRO A 66 13.32 -13.47 -23.05
N GLU A 67 12.80 -14.25 -24.00
CA GLU A 67 13.32 -15.57 -24.35
C GLU A 67 14.75 -15.53 -24.92
N ARG A 68 15.28 -14.33 -25.17
CA ARG A 68 16.64 -14.09 -25.62
C ARG A 68 17.52 -13.72 -24.41
N PRO A 69 18.73 -14.29 -24.27
CA PRO A 69 19.69 -13.80 -23.29
C PRO A 69 19.94 -12.31 -23.53
N LEU A 70 19.93 -11.52 -22.46
CA LEU A 70 20.26 -10.10 -22.49
C LEU A 70 21.62 -9.95 -23.19
N SER A 71 21.61 -9.30 -24.35
CA SER A 71 22.85 -9.06 -25.10
C SER A 71 23.59 -7.90 -24.47
N GLN A 72 24.92 -7.84 -24.64
CA GLN A 72 25.75 -6.75 -24.13
C GLN A 72 25.24 -5.34 -24.55
N TRP A 73 24.52 -5.27 -25.68
CA TRP A 73 23.85 -4.07 -26.17
C TRP A 73 22.65 -3.62 -25.31
N ASP A 74 21.92 -4.52 -24.66
CA ASP A 74 20.81 -4.19 -23.74
C ASP A 74 21.34 -3.60 -22.42
N LEU A 75 22.50 -4.07 -21.94
CA LEU A 75 23.18 -3.56 -20.73
C LEU A 75 23.81 -2.18 -20.93
N GLU A 76 24.34 -1.89 -22.12
CA GLU A 76 24.97 -0.59 -22.44
C GLU A 76 23.93 0.54 -22.64
N ASN A 77 22.64 0.22 -22.82
CA ASN A 77 21.56 1.20 -23.00
C ASN A 77 20.70 1.42 -21.74
N GLU A 78 21.11 0.91 -20.58
CA GLU A 78 20.48 1.19 -19.26
C GLU A 78 20.72 2.62 -18.74
N ASP A 79 21.25 3.54 -19.55
CA ASP A 79 21.63 4.91 -19.15
C ASP A 79 20.79 6.02 -19.81
N ALA A 80 19.49 5.76 -20.04
CA ALA A 80 18.57 6.76 -20.57
C ALA A 80 17.31 6.97 -19.72
N ILE A 81 17.42 6.96 -18.39
CA ILE A 81 16.52 7.80 -17.58
C ILE A 81 17.18 9.18 -17.44
N GLY A 82 17.18 9.94 -18.53
CA GLY A 82 17.50 11.36 -18.46
C GLY A 82 16.46 12.07 -17.59
N PRO A 83 16.82 13.16 -16.89
CA PRO A 83 15.82 13.98 -16.21
C PRO A 83 14.78 14.40 -17.25
N ALA A 84 13.50 14.27 -16.90
CA ALA A 84 12.42 14.87 -17.67
C ALA A 84 12.83 16.31 -17.98
N ARG A 85 12.96 16.67 -19.26
CA ARG A 85 13.20 18.05 -19.65
C ARG A 85 12.06 18.88 -19.07
N ASP A 86 12.41 19.69 -18.09
CA ASP A 86 11.72 20.90 -17.71
C ASP A 86 11.41 21.67 -19.00
N ASN A 87 10.13 21.72 -19.37
CA ASN A 87 9.68 22.43 -20.56
C ASN A 87 8.24 22.89 -20.32
N SER A 88 8.08 23.81 -19.39
CA SER A 88 6.92 24.72 -19.33
C SER A 88 7.32 26.06 -18.70
N GLU A 89 8.36 26.70 -19.24
CA GLU A 89 8.43 28.16 -19.24
C GLU A 89 7.75 28.65 -20.52
N ASP A 90 6.44 28.90 -20.48
CA ASP A 90 5.79 29.80 -21.44
C ASP A 90 4.48 30.34 -20.85
N SER A 91 4.59 31.40 -20.03
CA SER A 91 3.57 32.45 -19.84
C SER A 91 4.08 33.49 -18.84
N ILE A 92 5.14 34.22 -19.19
CA ILE A 92 5.39 35.55 -18.60
C ILE A 92 4.77 36.55 -19.56
N ALA A 93 3.49 36.87 -19.35
CA ALA A 93 2.85 37.98 -20.04
C ALA A 93 3.40 39.29 -19.47
N ILE A 94 4.31 39.95 -20.20
CA ILE A 94 4.70 41.34 -19.94
C ILE A 94 4.66 42.13 -21.27
N GLY A 95 3.59 42.92 -21.44
CA GLY A 95 3.47 44.10 -22.33
C GLY A 95 3.21 43.85 -23.83
N PRO A 96 2.80 44.86 -24.61
CA PRO A 96 2.87 46.31 -24.31
C PRO A 96 1.60 47.15 -24.66
N GLU A 97 1.39 48.27 -23.94
CA GLU A 97 1.29 49.67 -24.43
C GLU A 97 1.07 50.64 -23.27
#